data_AF-A0A5J4DRP8-F1
#
_entry.id   AF-A0A5J4DRP8-F1
#
_cell.length_a   1.000
_cell.length_b   1.000
_cell.length_c   1.000
_cell.angle_alpha   90.00
_cell.angle_beta   90.00
_cell.angle_gamma   90.00
#
_symmetry.space_group_name_H-M   'P 1'
#
loop_
_entity.id
_entity.type
_entity.pdbx_description
1 polymer ?
#
loop_
_entity_poly.entity_id
_entity_poly.type
_entity_poly.pdbx_seq_one_letter_code
_entity_poly.pdbx_strand_id
1 'polypeptide(L)' 'MEKHSSPDKMREDLDNLLSKINALEVSAPDEYQKGIVKVLRFLVEGQMHSISEFEHLKKAIDLVTLQLFDVQNKINS' A
#
# COMPACT_ATOMS: atom_id res chain seq x y z
N MET A 1 2.70 -17.40 -6.28
CA MET A 1 2.63 -16.14 -5.51
C MET A 1 2.45 -16.52 -4.06
N GLU A 2 3.40 -16.22 -3.17
CA GLU A 2 3.20 -16.44 -1.74
C GLU A 2 1.95 -15.65 -1.32
N LYS A 3 0.97 -16.35 -0.73
CA LYS A 3 -0.39 -15.82 -0.54
C LYS A 3 -0.48 -14.62 0.43
N HIS A 4 0.56 -14.36 1.22
CA HIS A 4 0.62 -13.23 2.15
C HIS A 4 2.06 -12.73 2.28
N SER A 5 2.51 -11.88 1.36
CA SER A 5 3.70 -11.06 1.62
C SER A 5 3.37 -10.08 2.75
N SER A 6 4.28 -9.87 3.70
CA SER A 6 4.05 -8.85 4.74
C SER A 6 3.88 -7.47 4.09
N PRO A 7 3.12 -6.55 4.73
CA PRO A 7 3.01 -5.17 4.25
C PRO A 7 4.39 -4.53 4.01
N ASP A 8 5.37 -4.86 4.83
CA ASP A 8 6.75 -4.37 4.70
C ASP A 8 7.44 -4.90 3.43
N LYS A 9 7.29 -6.19 3.12
CA LYS A 9 7.83 -6.78 1.88
C LYS A 9 7.14 -6.18 0.65
N MET A 10 5.83 -5.94 0.73
CA MET A 10 5.10 -5.27 -0.36
C MET A 10 5.56 -3.83 -0.57
N ARG A 11 5.84 -3.08 0.51
CA ARG A 11 6.41 -1.73 0.43
C ARG A 11 7.80 -1.75 -0.21
N GLU A 12 8.66 -2.65 0.23
CA GLU A 12 10.00 -2.82 -0.33
C GLU A 12 9.94 -3.15 -1.83
N ASP A 13 9.05 -4.05 -2.24
CA ASP A 13 8.85 -4.39 -3.65
C ASP A 13 8.36 -3.18 -4.47
N LEU A 14 7.47 -2.35 -3.90
CA LEU A 14 6.97 -1.13 -4.54
C LEU A 14 8.04 -0.02 -4.62
N ASP A 15 8.89 0.14 -3.59
CA ASP A 15 10.04 1.06 -3.62
C ASP A 15 11.06 0.66 -4.69
N ASN A 16 11.32 -0.65 -4.81
CA ASN A 16 12.14 -1.21 -5.86
C ASN A 16 11.54 -0.97 -7.26
N LEU A 17 10.21 -1.11 -7.40
CA LEU A 17 9.50 -0.80 -8.64
C LEU A 17 9.57 0.69 -8.98
N LEU A 18 9.34 1.58 -8.01
CA LEU A 18 9.44 3.02 -8.19
C LEU A 18 10.84 3.43 -8.65
N SER A 19 11.88 2.83 -8.07
CA SER A 19 13.28 3.05 -8.48
C SER A 19 13.53 2.63 -9.93
N LYS A 20 12.97 1.50 -10.37
CA LYS A 20 13.06 1.06 -11.77
C LYS A 20 12.27 1.97 -12.71
N ILE A 21 11.09 2.43 -12.30
CA ILE A 21 10.26 3.39 -13.05
C ILE A 21 11.01 4.72 -13.23
N ASN A 22 11.69 5.21 -12.19
CA ASN A 22 12.55 6.40 -12.28
C ASN A 22 13.63 6.22 -13.35
N ALA A 23 14.31 5.07 -13.37
CA ALA A 23 15.32 4.76 -14.39
C ALA A 23 14.72 4.71 -15.80
N LEU A 24 13.52 4.12 -15.96
CA LEU A 24 12.79 4.08 -17.22
C LEU A 24 12.41 5.47 -17.73
N GLU A 25 12.06 6.40 -16.83
CA GLU A 25 11.73 7.78 -17.21
C GLU A 25 12.93 8.49 -17.83
N VAL A 26 14.12 8.29 -17.24
CA VAL A 26 15.37 8.88 -17.73
C VAL A 26 15.79 8.27 -19.07
N SER A 27 15.56 6.96 -19.26
CA SER A 27 15.96 6.26 -20.48
C SER A 27 14.92 6.32 -21.61
N ALA A 28 13.74 6.89 -21.38
CA ALA A 28 12.65 6.90 -22.36
C ALA A 28 13.02 7.75 -23.60
N PRO A 29 13.02 7.16 -24.81
CA PRO A 29 13.47 7.82 -26.04
C PRO A 29 12.44 8.79 -26.64
N ASP A 30 11.16 8.68 -26.27
CA ASP A 30 10.07 9.46 -26.84
C ASP A 30 9.00 9.81 -25.79
N GLU A 31 8.14 10.78 -26.13
CA GLU A 31 7.09 11.28 -25.24
C GLU A 31 5.98 10.25 -24.98
N TYR A 32 5.74 9.31 -25.89
CA TYR A 32 4.77 8.24 -25.66
C TYR A 32 5.26 7.30 -24.56
N GLN A 33 6.52 6.89 -24.61
CA GLN A 33 7.14 6.06 -23.58
C GLN A 33 7.23 6.80 -22.24
N LYS A 34 7.57 8.10 -22.23
CA LYS A 34 7.47 8.91 -21.01
C LYS A 34 6.05 8.98 -20.45
N GLY A 35 5.04 9.07 -21.32
CA GLY A 35 3.63 9.01 -20.94
C GLY A 35 3.27 7.69 -20.23
N ILE A 36 3.72 6.56 -20.78
CA ILE A 36 3.54 5.24 -20.14
C ILE A 36 4.23 5.21 -18.78
N VAL A 37 5.48 5.68 -18.69
CA VAL A 37 6.23 5.69 -17.42
C VAL A 37 5.52 6.52 -16.34
N LYS A 38 4.92 7.66 -16.70
CA LYS A 38 4.12 8.46 -15.77
C LYS A 38 2.88 7.72 -15.27
N VAL A 39 2.19 6.97 -16.14
CA VAL A 39 1.05 6.13 -15.72
C VAL A 39 1.52 5.05 -14.75
N LEU A 40 2.65 4.38 -15.04
CA LEU A 40 3.22 3.37 -14.14
C LEU A 40 3.59 3.96 -12.77
N ARG A 41 4.21 5.15 -12.75
CA ARG A 41 4.53 5.87 -11.51
C ARG A 41 3.27 6.12 -10.69
N PHE A 42 2.23 6.70 -11.30
CA PHE A 42 0.97 6.99 -10.62
C PHE A 42 0.33 5.74 -10.01
N LEU A 43 0.36 4.61 -10.73
CA LEU A 43 -0.17 3.34 -10.22
C LEU A 43 0.63 2.82 -9.02
N VAL A 44 1.97 2.86 -9.08
CA VAL A 44 2.82 2.39 -7.97
C VAL A 44 2.64 3.27 -6.73
N GLU A 45 2.66 4.59 -6.88
CA GLU A 45 2.44 5.54 -5.79
C GLU A 45 1.04 5.36 -5.16
N GLY A 46 0.02 5.15 -5.99
CA GLY A 46 -1.34 4.84 -5.53
C GLY A 46 -1.44 3.52 -4.75
N GLN A 47 -0.71 2.48 -5.17
CA GLN A 47 -0.63 1.21 -4.42
C GLN A 47 0.10 1.40 -3.07
N MET A 48 1.21 2.13 -3.03
CA MET A 48 1.93 2.43 -1.80
C MET A 48 1.03 3.15 -0.79
N HIS A 49 0.27 4.14 -1.27
CA HIS A 49 -0.69 4.87 -0.45
C HIS A 49 -1.79 3.95 0.09
N SER A 50 -2.38 3.13 -0.79
CA SER A 50 -3.45 2.20 -0.44
C SER A 50 -3.01 1.23 0.67
N ILE A 51 -1.79 0.70 0.62
CA ILE A 51 -1.25 -0.18 1.68
C ILE A 51 -1.21 0.55 3.03
N SER A 52 -0.75 1.81 3.05
CA SER A 52 -0.74 2.61 4.28
C SER A 52 -2.14 2.86 4.82
N GLU A 53 -3.10 3.15 3.94
CA GLU A 53 -4.50 3.37 4.35
C GLU A 53 -5.14 2.08 4.89
N PHE A 54 -4.83 0.92 4.30
CA PHE A 54 -5.31 -0.37 4.81
C PHE A 54 -4.77 -0.69 6.21
N GLU A 55 -3.54 -0.31 6.53
CA GLU A 55 -3.01 -0.45 7.89
C GLU A 55 -3.74 0.46 8.89
N HIS A 56 -4.06 1.70 8.50
CA HIS A 56 -4.88 2.58 9.33
C HIS A 56 -6.29 2.01 9.55
N LEU A 57 -6.91 1.48 8.49
CA LEU A 57 -8.21 0.84 8.59
C LEU A 57 -8.18 -0.37 9.52
N LYS A 58 -7.15 -1.23 9.42
CA LYS A 58 -6.96 -2.37 10.33
C LYS A 58 -6.90 -1.90 11.78
N LYS A 59 -6.09 -0.88 12.09
CA LYS A 59 -5.98 -0.33 13.45
C LYS A 59 -7.32 0.22 13.95
N ALA A 60 -8.08 0.89 13.10
CA ALA A 60 -9.40 1.39 13.45
C ALA A 60 -10.37 0.24 13.80
N ILE A 61 -10.36 -0.84 13.01
CA ILE A 61 -11.14 -2.05 13.28
C ILE A 61 -10.71 -2.70 14.61
N ASP A 62 -9.41 -2.82 14.86
CA ASP A 62 -8.88 -3.37 16.10
C ASP A 62 -9.39 -2.56 17.32
N LEU A 63 -9.36 -1.22 17.24
CA LEU A 63 -9.88 -0.34 18.29
C LEU A 63 -11.38 -0.50 18.53
N VAL A 64 -12.18 -0.53 17.46
CA VAL A 64 -13.64 -0.74 17.58
C VAL A 64 -13.92 -2.11 18.19
N THR A 65 -13.16 -3.12 17.80
CA THR A 65 -13.30 -4.49 18.33
C THR A 65 -12.99 -4.55 19.82
N LEU A 66 -11.93 -3.87 20.29
CA LEU A 66 -11.61 -3.74 21.71
C LEU A 66 -12.76 -3.08 22.48
N GLN A 67 -13.32 -1.99 21.96
CA GLN A 67 -14.45 -1.32 22.61
C GLN A 67 -15.70 -2.20 22.68
N LEU A 68 -15.97 -3.01 21.65
CA LEU A 68 -17.07 -3.98 21.67
C LEU A 68 -16.88 -5.02 22.78
N PHE A 69 -15.66 -5.56 22.93
CA PHE A 69 -15.34 -6.49 24.01
C PHE A 69 -15.47 -5.84 25.39
N ASP A 70 -15.04 -4.59 25.56
CA ASP A 70 -15.19 -3.86 26.83
C ASP A 70 -16.65 -3.68 27.22
N VAL A 71 -17.53 -3.34 26.26
CA VAL A 71 -18.97 -3.22 26.49
C VAL A 71 -19.57 -4.59 26.84
N GLN A 72 -19.21 -5.64 26.10
CA GLN A 72 -19.69 -7.00 26.37
C GLN A 72 -19.29 -7.47 27.78
N ASN A 73 -18.05 -7.24 28.19
CA ASN A 73 -17.55 -7.61 29.50
C ASN A 73 -18.28 -6.87 30.64
N LYS A 74 -18.61 -5.58 30.43
CA LYS A 74 -19.41 -4.80 31.37
C LYS A 74 -20.86 -5.27 31.51
N ILE A 75 -21.46 -5.82 30.45
CA ILE A 75 -22.82 -6.38 30.49
C ILE A 75 -22.84 -7.74 31.21
N ASN A 76 -21.78 -8.53 31.05
CA ASN A 76 -21.67 -9.87 31.62
C ASN A 76 -21.08 -9.92 33.04
N SER A 77 -20.65 -8.78 33.59
CA SER A 77 -20.17 -8.64 34.99
C SER A 77 -21.28 -8.10 35.89
#